data_AF-A0A7J4DEN9-F1
#
_entry.id   AF-A0A7J4DEN9-F1
#
_cell.length_a   1.000
_cell.length_b   1.000
_cell.length_c   1.000
_cell.angle_alpha   90.00
_cell.angle_beta   90.00
_cell.angle_gamma   90.00
#
_symmetry.space_group_name_H-M   'P 1'
#
loop_
_entity.id
_entity.type
_entity.pdbx_description
1 polymer ?
#
loop_
_entity_poly.entity_id
_entity_poly.type
_entity_poly.pdbx_seq_one_letter_code
_entity_poly.pdbx_strand_id
1 'polypeptide(L)'
;MRSVKCCFFAVLPDIMADPADWDPDIVSAVRKYALQNAVEYAGEGQSGSVLGRLLAEREDLRRMAREIMALVDAEVAAANSMAASQGVDAVRAELEQSAPEALKRRKHQKAQGLRELPGDTSGGVVLRFAPNPNGPLSLGHSRGVAINSEYAKMYGGKVVLRFDDTDTKVKPPVPDAYGWIADEYEWLAGRPADMVIRASERMPVYLEHAERMIAGGFGYVCSCSAAEFRKLREEKKDCPCRDRAASDSLSDWNAMNAGEIAEGDAVVRVKTDMTLPNPALRDWPALRIQYAP
;
A
#
# COMPACT_ATOMS: atom_id res chain seq x y z
N MET A 1 -1.39 4.47 -40.26
CA MET A 1 -2.55 3.89 -40.98
C MET A 1 -2.32 2.37 -41.11
N ARG A 2 -3.08 1.57 -40.34
CA ARG A 2 -3.52 0.19 -40.62
C ARG A 2 -3.95 -0.47 -39.31
N SER A 3 -5.25 -0.41 -39.10
CA SER A 3 -6.05 -1.31 -38.27
C SER A 3 -5.90 -2.74 -38.76
N VAL A 4 -5.79 -3.70 -37.82
CA VAL A 4 -6.40 -5.03 -37.96
C VAL A 4 -6.93 -5.51 -36.60
N LYS A 5 -8.25 -5.36 -36.44
CA LYS A 5 -9.26 -6.28 -35.89
C LYS A 5 -8.79 -7.42 -34.98
N CYS A 6 -9.23 -7.35 -33.72
CA CYS A 6 -9.52 -8.54 -32.92
C CYS A 6 -11.05 -8.73 -32.86
N CYS A 7 -11.53 -9.81 -33.48
CA CYS A 7 -12.91 -10.26 -33.36
C CYS A 7 -13.07 -10.96 -32.00
N PHE A 8 -13.92 -10.42 -31.14
CA PHE A 8 -14.61 -11.21 -30.12
C PHE A 8 -16.10 -10.90 -30.26
N PHE A 9 -16.81 -11.84 -30.87
CA PHE A 9 -18.25 -11.95 -30.75
C PHE A 9 -18.53 -12.39 -29.31
N ALA A 10 -18.88 -11.44 -28.45
CA ALA A 10 -19.59 -11.72 -27.21
C ALA A 10 -21.02 -11.24 -27.43
N VAL A 11 -21.95 -12.20 -27.46
CA VAL A 11 -23.38 -11.95 -27.41
C VAL A 11 -23.65 -11.23 -26.09
N LEU A 12 -23.93 -9.93 -26.17
CA LEU A 12 -24.46 -9.17 -25.04
C LEU A 12 -25.90 -9.63 -24.83
N PRO A 13 -26.30 -10.09 -23.64
CA PRO A 13 -27.71 -10.11 -23.32
C PRO A 13 -28.15 -8.64 -23.21
N ASP A 14 -29.06 -8.24 -24.09
CA ASP A 14 -29.90 -7.06 -23.92
C ASP A 14 -30.68 -7.21 -22.61
N ILE A 15 -30.12 -6.70 -21.53
CA ILE A 15 -30.86 -6.37 -20.32
C ILE A 15 -30.64 -4.88 -20.13
N MET A 16 -31.25 -4.09 -21.01
CA MET A 16 -31.58 -2.71 -20.67
C MET A 16 -32.76 -2.80 -19.72
N ALA A 17 -32.47 -2.82 -18.41
CA ALA A 17 -33.49 -2.61 -17.40
C ALA A 17 -34.07 -1.21 -17.63
N ASP A 18 -35.36 -1.13 -17.95
CA ASP A 18 -36.10 0.12 -18.08
C ASP A 18 -36.03 0.85 -16.73
N PRO A 19 -36.05 2.19 -16.64
CA PRO A 19 -36.11 2.91 -15.36
C PRO A 19 -37.28 2.47 -14.44
N ALA A 20 -38.25 1.75 -14.99
CA ALA A 20 -39.40 1.17 -14.30
C ALA A 20 -39.12 -0.11 -13.48
N ASP A 21 -37.94 -0.74 -13.60
CA ASP A 21 -37.64 -2.02 -12.92
C ASP A 21 -36.85 -1.86 -11.61
N TRP A 22 -36.45 -0.64 -11.25
CA TRP A 22 -35.72 -0.38 -10.01
C TRP A 22 -36.65 -0.11 -8.85
N ASP A 23 -36.26 -0.58 -7.66
CA ASP A 23 -36.96 -0.27 -6.41
C ASP A 23 -37.16 1.26 -6.27
N PRO A 24 -38.37 1.74 -5.96
CA PRO A 24 -38.65 3.17 -5.81
C PRO A 24 -37.69 3.90 -4.86
N ASP A 25 -37.19 3.23 -3.82
CA ASP A 25 -36.22 3.80 -2.88
C ASP A 25 -34.86 4.03 -3.55
N ILE A 26 -34.47 3.17 -4.49
CA ILE A 26 -33.24 3.34 -5.29
C ILE A 26 -33.42 4.51 -6.26
N VAL A 27 -34.54 4.58 -6.96
CA VAL A 27 -34.84 5.69 -7.88
C VAL A 27 -34.84 7.03 -7.13
N SER A 28 -35.49 7.09 -5.97
CA SER A 28 -35.51 8.27 -5.11
C SER A 28 -34.09 8.67 -4.64
N ALA A 29 -33.26 7.70 -4.25
CA ALA A 29 -31.88 7.97 -3.87
C ALA A 29 -31.02 8.51 -5.04
N VAL A 30 -31.20 7.97 -6.25
CA VAL A 30 -30.53 8.47 -7.46
C VAL A 30 -31.00 9.89 -7.78
N ARG A 31 -32.32 10.13 -7.78
CA ARG A 31 -32.93 11.44 -8.03
C ARG A 31 -32.43 12.50 -7.05
N LYS A 32 -32.41 12.17 -5.76
CA LYS A 32 -31.85 13.03 -4.68
C LYS A 32 -30.45 13.52 -5.04
N TYR A 33 -29.55 12.60 -5.42
CA TYR A 33 -28.17 12.96 -5.74
C TYR A 33 -28.02 13.66 -7.10
N ALA A 34 -28.85 13.34 -8.08
CA ALA A 34 -28.89 14.04 -9.37
C ALA A 34 -29.31 15.50 -9.22
N LEU A 35 -30.41 15.76 -8.51
CA LEU A 35 -30.89 17.10 -8.17
C LEU A 35 -29.86 17.88 -7.34
N GLN A 36 -29.29 17.26 -6.30
CA GLN A 36 -28.24 17.87 -5.49
C GLN A 36 -27.03 18.28 -6.34
N ASN A 37 -26.59 17.40 -7.25
CA ASN A 37 -25.45 17.69 -8.11
C ASN A 37 -25.77 18.77 -9.15
N ALA A 38 -26.96 18.78 -9.75
CA ALA A 38 -27.40 19.84 -10.64
C ALA A 38 -27.46 21.20 -9.94
N VAL A 39 -27.94 21.28 -8.69
CA VAL A 39 -27.94 22.53 -7.90
C VAL A 39 -26.52 23.01 -7.61
N GLU A 40 -25.60 22.10 -7.27
CA GLU A 40 -24.20 22.45 -6.95
C GLU A 40 -23.40 22.95 -8.14
N TYR A 41 -23.68 22.41 -9.33
CA TYR A 41 -22.95 22.70 -10.57
C TYR A 41 -23.79 23.50 -11.56
N ALA A 42 -24.78 24.25 -11.08
CA ALA A 42 -25.60 25.16 -11.88
C ALA A 42 -26.21 24.54 -13.16
N GLY A 43 -26.69 23.30 -13.07
CA GLY A 43 -27.26 22.54 -14.18
C GLY A 43 -26.25 21.75 -15.01
N GLU A 44 -24.98 21.69 -14.59
CA GLU A 44 -23.91 20.91 -15.22
C GLU A 44 -23.53 19.67 -14.39
N GLY A 45 -24.53 19.01 -13.79
CA GLY A 45 -24.32 17.79 -13.00
C GLY A 45 -23.68 16.66 -13.82
N GLN A 46 -22.87 15.83 -13.16
CA GLN A 46 -22.07 14.76 -13.76
C GLN A 46 -22.39 13.41 -13.13
N SER A 47 -22.74 12.42 -13.96
CA SER A 47 -23.12 11.08 -13.53
C SER A 47 -22.09 10.39 -12.64
N GLY A 48 -20.79 10.56 -12.93
CA GLY A 48 -19.72 9.98 -12.12
C GLY A 48 -19.70 10.51 -10.67
N SER A 49 -20.01 11.80 -10.48
CA SER A 49 -20.11 12.41 -9.14
C SER A 49 -21.34 11.89 -8.39
N VAL A 50 -22.48 11.77 -9.08
CA VAL A 50 -23.74 11.24 -8.54
C VAL A 50 -23.59 9.78 -8.14
N LEU A 51 -23.05 8.93 -9.01
CA LEU A 51 -22.79 7.52 -8.73
C LEU A 51 -21.84 7.37 -7.53
N GLY A 52 -20.77 8.16 -7.46
CA GLY A 52 -19.83 8.11 -6.34
C GLY A 52 -20.50 8.39 -4.98
N ARG A 53 -21.43 9.36 -4.91
CA ARG A 53 -22.19 9.67 -3.70
C ARG A 53 -23.20 8.57 -3.36
N LEU A 54 -23.91 8.07 -4.36
CA LEU A 54 -24.86 6.98 -4.20
C LEU A 54 -24.19 5.74 -3.58
N LEU A 55 -23.04 5.33 -4.12
CA LEU A 55 -22.30 4.14 -3.65
C LEU A 55 -21.58 4.33 -2.30
N ALA A 56 -21.45 5.58 -1.85
CA ALA A 56 -20.94 5.91 -0.51
C ALA A 56 -22.04 5.76 0.56
N GLU A 57 -23.30 6.07 0.23
CA GLU A 57 -24.46 5.88 1.12
C GLU A 57 -25.01 4.44 1.05
N ARG A 58 -25.06 3.85 -0.14
CA ARG A 58 -25.68 2.54 -0.43
C ARG A 58 -24.62 1.54 -0.84
N GLU A 59 -23.98 0.92 0.16
CA GLU A 59 -22.94 -0.08 -0.08
C GLU A 59 -23.46 -1.34 -0.82
N ASP A 60 -24.75 -1.65 -0.66
CA ASP A 60 -25.46 -2.73 -1.32
C ASP A 60 -25.45 -2.60 -2.85
N LEU A 61 -25.44 -1.36 -3.37
CA LEU A 61 -25.44 -1.07 -4.80
C LEU A 61 -24.05 -1.18 -5.45
N ARG A 62 -22.97 -1.33 -4.68
CA ARG A 62 -21.59 -1.38 -5.22
C ARG A 62 -21.38 -2.52 -6.21
N ARG A 63 -22.07 -3.65 -6.03
CA ARG A 63 -22.00 -4.80 -6.94
C ARG A 63 -22.75 -4.58 -8.24
N MET A 64 -23.70 -3.65 -8.26
CA MET A 64 -24.58 -3.33 -9.39
C MET A 64 -24.26 -1.96 -10.00
N ALA A 65 -23.04 -1.45 -9.77
CA ALA A 65 -22.65 -0.11 -10.17
C ALA A 65 -22.70 0.12 -11.70
N ARG A 66 -22.57 -0.95 -12.49
CA ARG A 66 -22.66 -0.85 -13.96
C ARG A 66 -24.12 -0.78 -14.42
N GLU A 67 -24.97 -1.58 -13.79
CA GLU A 67 -26.39 -1.72 -14.10
C GLU A 67 -27.16 -0.46 -13.72
N ILE A 68 -26.84 0.14 -12.57
CA ILE A 68 -27.50 1.37 -12.10
C ILE A 68 -27.05 2.63 -12.85
N MET A 69 -25.93 2.57 -13.61
CA MET A 69 -25.40 3.73 -14.33
C MET A 69 -26.42 4.32 -15.30
N ALA A 70 -27.20 3.48 -15.98
CA ALA A 70 -28.22 3.95 -16.92
C ALA A 70 -29.29 4.81 -16.23
N LEU A 71 -29.72 4.41 -15.02
CA LEU A 71 -30.66 5.19 -14.20
C LEU A 71 -30.01 6.50 -13.72
N VAL A 72 -28.74 6.45 -13.30
CA VAL A 72 -27.98 7.65 -12.90
C VAL A 72 -27.87 8.65 -14.05
N ASP A 73 -27.53 8.19 -15.25
CA ASP A 73 -27.41 9.04 -16.44
C ASP A 73 -28.74 9.70 -16.80
N ALA A 74 -29.84 8.93 -16.75
CA ALA A 74 -31.18 9.44 -17.02
C ALA A 74 -31.59 10.54 -16.02
N GLU A 75 -31.37 10.31 -14.72
CA GLU A 75 -31.75 11.25 -13.68
C GLU A 75 -30.89 12.52 -13.67
N VAL A 76 -29.60 12.39 -13.94
CA VAL A 76 -28.69 13.54 -14.12
C VAL A 76 -29.12 14.37 -15.31
N ALA A 77 -29.41 13.74 -16.45
CA ALA A 77 -29.90 14.43 -17.64
C ALA A 77 -31.22 15.16 -17.36
N ALA A 78 -32.15 14.52 -16.64
CA ALA A 78 -33.42 15.13 -16.25
C ALA A 78 -33.23 16.33 -15.30
N ALA A 79 -32.33 16.23 -14.31
CA ALA A 79 -32.03 17.32 -13.39
C ALA A 79 -31.36 18.51 -14.11
N ASN A 80 -30.41 18.24 -15.00
CA ASN A 80 -29.75 19.27 -15.81
C ASN A 80 -30.73 19.93 -16.81
N SER A 81 -31.63 19.15 -17.41
CA SER A 81 -32.67 19.67 -18.31
C SER A 81 -33.66 20.56 -17.56
N MET A 82 -34.04 20.19 -16.33
CA MET A 82 -34.86 21.02 -15.45
C MET A 82 -34.14 22.35 -15.13
N ALA A 83 -32.84 22.31 -14.82
CA ALA A 83 -32.04 23.53 -14.61
C ALA A 83 -32.01 24.43 -15.85
N ALA A 84 -31.84 23.85 -17.04
CA ALA A 84 -31.77 24.58 -18.29
C ALA A 84 -33.10 25.22 -18.70
N SER A 85 -34.22 24.57 -18.42
CA SER A 85 -35.56 25.02 -18.83
C SER A 85 -36.26 25.92 -17.81
N GLN A 86 -36.06 25.65 -16.52
CA GLN A 86 -36.81 26.31 -15.42
C GLN A 86 -35.90 27.07 -14.46
N GLY A 87 -34.59 27.00 -14.65
CA GLY A 87 -33.59 27.60 -13.77
C GLY A 87 -33.18 26.69 -12.61
N VAL A 88 -32.01 26.97 -12.04
CA VAL A 88 -31.43 26.19 -10.93
C VAL A 88 -32.28 26.28 -9.66
N ASP A 89 -33.01 27.39 -9.46
CA ASP A 89 -33.89 27.56 -8.31
C ASP A 89 -35.09 26.60 -8.34
N ALA A 90 -35.58 26.21 -9.52
CA ALA A 90 -36.63 25.19 -9.65
C ALA A 90 -36.10 23.81 -9.23
N VAL A 91 -34.88 23.46 -9.63
CA VAL A 91 -34.21 22.22 -9.20
C VAL A 91 -33.98 22.22 -7.69
N ARG A 92 -33.63 23.38 -7.12
CA ARG A 92 -33.48 23.53 -5.67
C ARG A 92 -34.81 23.33 -4.93
N ALA A 93 -35.91 23.88 -5.43
CA ALA A 93 -37.24 23.71 -4.85
C ALA A 93 -37.69 22.24 -4.90
N GLU A 94 -37.44 21.55 -6.02
CA GLU A 94 -37.70 20.11 -6.17
C GLU A 94 -36.88 19.28 -5.17
N LEU A 95 -35.61 19.63 -5.00
CA LEU A 95 -34.74 18.98 -4.00
C LEU A 95 -35.22 19.26 -2.57
N GLU A 96 -35.68 20.47 -2.28
CA GLU A 96 -36.24 20.83 -0.97
C GLU A 96 -37.49 20.03 -0.64
N GLN A 97 -38.34 19.81 -1.64
CA GLN A 97 -39.59 19.06 -1.48
C GLN A 97 -39.34 17.56 -1.31
N SER A 98 -38.42 16.99 -2.08
CA SER A 98 -38.17 15.54 -2.13
C SER A 98 -37.16 15.05 -1.09
N ALA A 99 -36.12 15.83 -0.80
CA ALA A 99 -35.01 15.46 0.08
C ALA A 99 -34.39 16.71 0.73
N PRO A 100 -35.08 17.38 1.67
CA PRO A 100 -34.62 18.62 2.28
C PRO A 100 -33.29 18.46 3.03
N GLU A 101 -32.96 17.26 3.51
CA GLU A 101 -31.68 16.95 4.12
C GLU A 101 -30.50 17.02 3.13
N ALA A 102 -30.75 16.83 1.83
CA ALA A 102 -29.73 16.90 0.79
C ALA A 102 -29.31 18.35 0.47
N LEU A 103 -30.10 19.36 0.85
CA LEU A 103 -29.69 20.77 0.75
C LEU A 103 -28.63 21.15 1.79
N LYS A 104 -28.61 20.45 2.94
CA LYS A 104 -27.64 20.70 4.01
C LYS A 104 -26.35 19.97 3.69
N ARG A 105 -25.42 20.70 3.07
CA ARG A 105 -24.06 20.24 2.79
C ARG A 105 -23.41 19.68 4.06
N ARG A 106 -23.34 18.36 4.20
CA ARG A 106 -22.27 17.73 4.99
C ARG A 106 -21.00 17.88 4.17
N LYS A 107 -20.27 18.99 4.37
CA LYS A 107 -18.87 19.07 3.90
C LYS A 107 -18.19 17.86 4.50
N HIS A 108 -17.76 16.92 3.65
CA HIS A 108 -16.93 15.82 4.09
C HIS A 108 -15.72 16.45 4.77
N GLN A 109 -15.69 16.45 6.10
CA GLN A 109 -14.54 16.95 6.84
C GLN A 109 -13.43 15.98 6.48
N LYS A 110 -12.45 16.46 5.71
CA LYS A 110 -11.22 15.68 5.51
C LYS A 110 -10.68 15.43 6.91
N ALA A 111 -10.46 14.15 7.24
CA ALA A 111 -9.80 13.78 8.47
C ALA A 111 -8.52 14.63 8.60
N GLN A 112 -8.44 15.43 9.65
CA GLN A 112 -7.28 16.24 9.95
C GLN A 112 -6.35 15.43 10.83
N GLY A 113 -5.04 15.57 10.59
CA GLY A 113 -4.03 14.89 11.37
C GLY A 113 -3.84 13.42 11.03
N LEU A 114 -3.04 12.76 11.86
CA LEU A 114 -2.77 11.33 11.77
C LEU A 114 -3.91 10.54 12.40
N ARG A 115 -4.16 9.35 11.87
CA ARG A 115 -5.11 8.41 12.48
C ARG A 115 -4.53 7.88 13.78
N GLU A 116 -5.38 7.48 14.71
CA GLU A 116 -4.90 6.81 15.91
C GLU A 116 -4.23 5.47 15.56
N LEU A 117 -3.15 5.15 16.28
CA LEU A 117 -2.49 3.86 16.16
C LEU A 117 -3.37 2.78 16.80
N PRO A 118 -3.48 1.59 16.18
CA PRO A 118 -4.19 0.47 16.78
C PRO A 118 -3.41 -0.11 17.97
N GLY A 119 -4.13 -0.70 18.93
CA GLY A 119 -3.54 -1.36 20.09
C GLY A 119 -3.39 -0.45 21.32
N ASP A 120 -2.87 -1.02 22.41
CA ASP A 120 -2.60 -0.27 23.64
C ASP A 120 -1.35 0.59 23.47
N THR A 121 -1.53 1.91 23.53
CA THR A 121 -0.48 2.93 23.41
C THR A 121 -0.21 3.66 24.72
N SER A 122 -0.83 3.22 25.83
CA SER A 122 -0.73 3.88 27.14
C SER A 122 0.70 3.88 27.73
N GLY A 123 1.52 2.89 27.38
CA GLY A 123 2.94 2.80 27.75
C GLY A 123 3.88 3.64 26.87
N GLY A 124 3.34 4.42 25.93
CA GLY A 124 4.11 5.10 24.89
C GLY A 124 4.46 4.16 23.73
N VAL A 125 4.93 4.76 22.64
CA VAL A 125 5.27 4.05 21.39
C VAL A 125 6.75 4.19 21.06
N VAL A 126 7.31 3.19 20.38
CA VAL A 126 8.67 3.28 19.82
C VAL A 126 8.56 3.15 18.30
N LEU A 127 8.92 4.21 17.59
CA LEU A 127 8.91 4.26 16.14
C LEU A 127 10.35 4.24 15.59
N ARG A 128 10.52 4.00 14.29
CA ARG A 128 11.83 4.12 13.65
C ARG A 128 11.81 4.79 12.29
N PHE A 129 12.75 5.69 12.07
CA PHE A 129 13.16 6.14 10.75
C PHE A 129 14.45 5.41 10.37
N ALA A 130 14.44 4.67 9.26
CA ALA A 130 15.56 3.82 8.86
C ALA A 130 16.07 4.13 7.45
N PRO A 131 16.86 5.21 7.27
CA PRO A 131 17.46 5.55 5.99
C PRO A 131 18.68 4.68 5.68
N ASN A 132 19.00 4.53 4.40
CA ASN A 132 20.31 4.03 3.98
C ASN A 132 21.26 5.24 3.99
N PRO A 133 22.47 5.16 4.59
CA PRO A 133 23.40 6.29 4.65
C PRO A 133 24.21 6.42 3.35
N ASN A 134 23.58 6.39 2.20
CA ASN A 134 24.24 6.47 0.88
C ASN A 134 24.14 7.87 0.24
N GLY A 135 23.74 8.88 1.02
CA GLY A 135 23.57 10.27 0.59
C GLY A 135 22.68 11.05 1.56
N PRO A 136 22.44 12.36 1.32
CA PRO A 136 21.55 13.18 2.13
C PRO A 136 20.06 12.80 1.98
N LEU A 137 19.23 13.27 2.90
CA LEU A 137 17.78 13.06 2.86
C LEU A 137 17.14 13.89 1.74
N SER A 138 16.50 13.18 0.79
CA SER A 138 15.56 13.81 -0.15
C SER A 138 14.23 14.21 0.50
N LEU A 139 13.45 15.04 -0.19
CA LEU A 139 12.10 15.44 0.23
C LEU A 139 11.18 14.24 0.52
N GLY A 140 11.37 13.10 -0.15
CA GLY A 140 10.61 11.88 0.12
C GLY A 140 10.78 11.36 1.54
N HIS A 141 11.97 11.54 2.12
CA HIS A 141 12.27 11.15 3.50
C HIS A 141 11.56 12.02 4.53
N SER A 142 11.30 13.30 4.20
CA SER A 142 10.62 14.23 5.11
C SER A 142 9.28 13.69 5.62
N ARG A 143 8.54 12.96 4.77
CA ARG A 143 7.29 12.31 5.16
C ARG A 143 7.51 11.25 6.24
N GLY A 144 8.56 10.44 6.10
CA GLY A 144 8.92 9.43 7.10
C GLY A 144 9.29 10.10 8.43
N VAL A 145 10.15 11.11 8.40
CA VAL A 145 10.57 11.85 9.59
C VAL A 145 9.37 12.52 10.28
N ALA A 146 8.56 13.26 9.53
CA ALA A 146 7.41 13.98 10.06
C ALA A 146 6.36 13.05 10.69
N ILE A 147 5.97 11.97 10.01
CA ILE A 147 4.96 11.03 10.53
C ILE A 147 5.46 10.34 11.80
N ASN A 148 6.70 9.83 11.80
CA ASN A 148 7.23 9.13 12.98
C ASN A 148 7.39 10.09 14.16
N SER A 149 7.86 11.32 13.91
CA SER A 149 8.04 12.33 14.97
C SER A 149 6.71 12.80 15.53
N GLU A 150 5.68 12.96 14.70
CA GLU A 150 4.35 13.37 15.14
C GLU A 150 3.67 12.27 15.96
N TYR A 151 3.76 11.01 15.55
CA TYR A 151 3.27 9.91 16.39
C TYR A 151 4.00 9.82 17.72
N ALA A 152 5.32 9.99 17.74
CA ALA A 152 6.05 10.04 19.00
C ALA A 152 5.57 11.19 19.91
N LYS A 153 5.25 12.37 19.35
CA LYS A 153 4.68 13.48 20.12
C LYS A 153 3.28 13.16 20.65
N MET A 154 2.38 12.67 19.79
CA MET A 154 0.99 12.34 20.14
C MET A 154 0.89 11.33 21.28
N TYR A 155 1.82 10.36 21.31
CA TYR A 155 1.78 9.22 22.23
C TYR A 155 2.88 9.23 23.29
N GLY A 156 3.60 10.35 23.49
CA GLY A 156 4.72 10.41 24.44
C GLY A 156 5.81 9.36 24.19
N GLY A 157 6.00 9.00 22.92
CA GLY A 157 6.87 7.93 22.46
C GLY A 157 8.29 8.37 22.09
N LYS A 158 9.06 7.41 21.59
CA LYS A 158 10.45 7.57 21.15
C LYS A 158 10.59 7.29 19.65
N VAL A 159 11.56 7.94 19.02
CA VAL A 159 11.96 7.67 17.64
C VAL A 159 13.40 7.19 17.61
N VAL A 160 13.61 6.05 16.94
CA VAL A 160 14.93 5.49 16.65
C VAL A 160 15.35 5.91 15.24
N LEU A 161 16.52 6.53 15.12
CA LEU A 161 17.22 6.71 13.85
C LEU A 161 18.11 5.48 13.60
N ARG A 162 17.66 4.57 12.74
CA ARG A 162 18.38 3.32 12.42
C ARG A 162 19.02 3.43 11.03
N PHE A 163 20.32 3.65 10.95
CA PHE A 163 21.04 3.55 9.68
C PHE A 163 21.01 2.12 9.15
N ASP A 164 20.46 1.93 7.95
CA ASP A 164 20.39 0.64 7.26
C ASP A 164 21.56 0.53 6.29
N ASP A 165 22.72 0.20 6.83
CA ASP A 165 24.05 0.25 6.20
C ASP A 165 24.61 -1.14 5.88
N THR A 166 23.74 -2.13 5.66
CA THR A 166 24.13 -3.54 5.42
C THR A 166 24.40 -3.86 3.96
N ASP A 167 24.33 -2.89 3.04
CA ASP A 167 24.57 -3.11 1.61
C ASP A 167 25.77 -2.31 1.12
N THR A 168 26.92 -2.98 1.02
CA THR A 168 28.17 -2.34 0.58
C THR A 168 28.29 -2.18 -0.95
N LYS A 169 27.33 -2.69 -1.74
CA LYS A 169 27.41 -2.68 -3.22
C LYS A 169 26.34 -1.85 -3.91
N VAL A 170 25.06 -2.06 -3.57
CA VAL A 170 23.95 -1.40 -4.25
C VAL A 170 23.68 -0.02 -3.65
N LYS A 171 23.86 0.11 -2.34
CA LYS A 171 23.67 1.36 -1.59
C LYS A 171 24.82 1.59 -0.62
N PRO A 172 26.07 1.70 -1.14
CA PRO A 172 27.24 1.81 -0.29
C PRO A 172 27.12 3.00 0.67
N PRO A 173 27.41 2.80 1.96
CA PRO A 173 27.44 3.89 2.92
C PRO A 173 28.47 4.97 2.54
N VAL A 174 28.07 6.23 2.69
CA VAL A 174 28.93 7.40 2.59
C VAL A 174 29.20 7.90 4.01
N PRO A 175 30.46 7.97 4.48
CA PRO A 175 30.78 8.37 5.86
C PRO A 175 30.14 9.70 6.30
N ASP A 176 30.11 10.69 5.41
CA ASP A 176 29.53 12.00 5.72
C ASP A 176 27.99 11.96 5.84
N ALA A 177 27.33 11.00 5.17
CA ALA A 177 25.87 10.89 5.19
C ALA A 177 25.31 10.57 6.57
N TYR A 178 26.10 9.94 7.46
CA TYR A 178 25.68 9.73 8.85
C TYR A 178 25.46 11.04 9.59
N GLY A 179 26.33 12.03 9.37
CA GLY A 179 26.21 13.36 9.94
C GLY A 179 25.06 14.14 9.29
N TRP A 180 25.05 14.21 7.95
CA TRP A 180 24.00 14.93 7.21
C TRP A 180 22.60 14.44 7.57
N ILE A 181 22.38 13.14 7.60
CA ILE A 181 21.07 12.56 7.92
C ILE A 181 20.65 12.87 9.36
N ALA A 182 21.58 12.85 10.31
CA ALA A 182 21.27 13.18 11.71
C ALA A 182 20.87 14.66 11.86
N ASP A 183 21.63 15.56 11.23
CA ASP A 183 21.35 17.01 11.23
C ASP A 183 20.01 17.32 10.52
N GLU A 184 19.76 16.70 9.36
CA GLU A 184 18.52 16.87 8.59
C GLU A 184 17.31 16.27 9.32
N TYR A 185 17.48 15.13 9.99
CA TYR A 185 16.46 14.56 10.85
C TYR A 185 16.11 15.53 11.97
N GLU A 186 17.11 16.06 12.69
CA GLU A 186 16.89 16.99 13.80
C GLU A 186 16.21 18.28 13.34
N TRP A 187 16.66 18.84 12.21
CA TRP A 187 16.06 20.00 11.59
C TRP A 187 14.58 19.79 11.25
N LEU A 188 14.22 18.64 10.66
CA LEU A 188 12.84 18.31 10.31
C LEU A 188 11.96 17.96 11.52
N ALA A 189 12.49 17.23 12.49
CA ALA A 189 11.75 16.77 13.66
C ALA A 189 11.61 17.86 14.74
N GLY A 190 12.51 18.85 14.72
CA GLY A 190 12.68 19.89 15.72
C GLY A 190 13.40 19.41 16.99
N ARG A 191 13.99 18.22 16.96
CA ARG A 191 14.74 17.59 18.06
C ARG A 191 15.59 16.41 17.54
N PRO A 192 16.68 16.04 18.22
CA PRO A 192 17.43 14.83 17.87
C PRO A 192 16.60 13.57 18.14
N ALA A 193 16.96 12.48 17.46
CA ALA A 193 16.36 11.17 17.70
C ALA A 193 16.69 10.68 19.12
N ASP A 194 15.78 9.89 19.72
CA ASP A 194 15.98 9.38 21.09
C ASP A 194 17.06 8.29 21.15
N MET A 195 17.31 7.62 20.03
CA MET A 195 18.34 6.61 19.90
C MET A 195 18.84 6.56 18.46
N VAL A 196 20.15 6.38 18.31
CA VAL A 196 20.80 6.14 17.02
C VAL A 196 21.35 4.72 17.00
N ILE A 197 21.03 3.96 15.95
CA ILE A 197 21.51 2.58 15.76
C ILE A 197 22.11 2.47 14.36
N ARG A 198 23.22 1.76 14.22
CA ARG A 198 23.74 1.30 12.93
C ARG A 198 23.45 -0.19 12.77
N ALA A 199 22.94 -0.58 11.60
CA ALA A 199 22.60 -1.98 11.36
C ALA A 199 23.86 -2.85 11.27
N SER A 200 24.94 -2.33 10.68
CA SER A 200 26.25 -2.98 10.58
C SER A 200 26.85 -3.36 11.94
N GLU A 201 26.70 -2.52 12.97
CA GLU A 201 27.16 -2.80 14.34
C GLU A 201 26.40 -3.97 15.00
N ARG A 202 25.28 -4.40 14.40
CA ARG A 202 24.42 -5.48 14.89
C ARG A 202 24.59 -6.78 14.12
N MET A 203 25.57 -6.88 13.22
CA MET A 203 25.83 -8.11 12.47
C MET A 203 25.93 -9.36 13.36
N PRO A 204 26.62 -9.37 14.52
CA PRO A 204 26.65 -10.55 15.40
C PRO A 204 25.26 -11.05 15.80
N VAL A 205 24.33 -10.13 16.08
CA VAL A 205 22.93 -10.46 16.43
C VAL A 205 22.21 -11.10 15.25
N TYR A 206 22.41 -10.58 14.03
CA TYR A 206 21.77 -11.14 12.84
C TYR A 206 22.31 -12.53 12.49
N LEU A 207 23.63 -12.73 12.59
CA LEU A 207 24.27 -14.01 12.34
C LEU A 207 23.79 -15.08 13.33
N GLU A 208 23.69 -14.72 14.61
CA GLU A 208 23.14 -15.61 15.64
C GLU A 208 21.68 -15.99 15.36
N HIS A 209 20.84 -15.03 14.98
CA HIS A 209 19.45 -15.32 14.61
C HIS A 209 19.34 -16.17 13.34
N ALA A 210 20.23 -16.00 12.36
CA ALA A 210 20.29 -16.85 11.18
C ALA A 210 20.63 -18.29 11.55
N GLU A 211 21.62 -18.50 12.42
CA GLU A 211 21.99 -19.82 12.92
C GLU A 211 20.82 -20.49 13.66
N ARG A 212 20.15 -19.78 14.59
CA ARG A 212 18.96 -20.31 15.29
C ARG A 212 17.81 -20.66 14.33
N MET A 213 17.59 -19.83 13.32
CA MET A 213 16.56 -20.07 12.29
C MET A 213 16.86 -21.33 11.49
N ILE A 214 18.11 -21.52 11.06
CA ILE A 214 18.54 -22.71 10.30
C ILE A 214 18.47 -23.96 11.18
N ALA A 215 19.01 -23.90 12.41
CA ALA A 215 18.98 -25.00 13.36
C ALA A 215 17.55 -25.44 13.72
N GLY A 216 16.61 -24.49 13.80
CA GLY A 216 15.19 -24.75 14.02
C GLY A 216 14.42 -25.25 12.79
N GLY A 217 15.05 -25.37 11.62
CA GLY A 217 14.41 -25.81 10.37
C GLY A 217 13.53 -24.74 9.71
N PHE A 218 13.56 -23.50 10.21
CA PHE A 218 12.82 -22.35 9.67
C PHE A 218 13.59 -21.61 8.57
N GLY A 219 14.81 -22.03 8.28
CA GLY A 219 15.62 -21.53 7.17
C GLY A 219 16.60 -22.59 6.69
N TYR A 220 17.19 -22.36 5.52
CA TYR A 220 18.15 -23.27 4.92
C TYR A 220 19.12 -22.50 4.01
N VAL A 221 20.28 -23.09 3.76
CA VAL A 221 21.24 -22.55 2.78
C VAL A 221 20.90 -23.11 1.40
N CYS A 222 20.74 -22.22 0.43
CA CYS A 222 20.38 -22.53 -0.94
C CYS A 222 21.53 -22.18 -1.87
N SER A 223 22.04 -23.19 -2.57
CA SER A 223 23.09 -23.07 -3.60
C SER A 223 22.55 -23.11 -5.03
N CYS A 224 21.22 -23.10 -5.20
CA CYS A 224 20.63 -22.97 -6.54
C CYS A 224 20.96 -21.60 -7.13
N SER A 225 21.22 -21.55 -8.44
CA SER A 225 21.36 -20.26 -9.11
C SER A 225 20.09 -19.42 -8.98
N ALA A 226 20.24 -18.10 -9.06
CA ALA A 226 19.09 -17.18 -8.97
C ALA A 226 18.01 -17.47 -10.04
N ALA A 227 18.42 -17.89 -11.24
CA ALA A 227 17.53 -18.24 -12.34
C ALA A 227 16.75 -19.54 -12.07
N GLU A 228 17.43 -20.59 -11.61
CA GLU A 228 16.79 -21.87 -11.26
C GLU A 228 15.81 -21.72 -10.12
N PHE A 229 16.22 -21.03 -9.04
CA PHE A 229 15.35 -20.79 -7.91
C PHE A 229 14.13 -19.97 -8.30
N ARG A 230 14.30 -18.95 -9.15
CA ARG A 230 13.18 -18.16 -9.66
C ARG A 230 12.15 -19.03 -10.38
N LYS A 231 12.60 -19.95 -11.25
CA LYS A 231 11.72 -20.88 -11.95
C LYS A 231 10.93 -21.76 -10.98
N LEU A 232 11.61 -22.38 -10.02
CA LEU A 232 10.97 -23.21 -8.99
C LEU A 232 9.94 -22.42 -8.17
N ARG A 233 10.29 -21.19 -7.80
CA ARG A 233 9.41 -20.26 -7.07
C ARG A 233 8.16 -19.89 -7.87
N GLU A 234 8.28 -19.66 -9.17
CA GLU A 234 7.15 -19.37 -10.06
C GLU A 234 6.26 -20.62 -10.23
N GLU A 235 6.86 -21.81 -10.34
CA GLU A 235 6.18 -23.11 -10.41
C GLU A 235 5.63 -23.61 -9.06
N LYS A 236 5.86 -22.88 -7.95
CA LYS A 236 5.48 -23.27 -6.58
C LYS A 236 6.08 -24.62 -6.15
N LYS A 237 7.31 -24.89 -6.58
CA LYS A 237 8.05 -26.11 -6.25
C LYS A 237 9.21 -25.81 -5.32
N ASP A 238 9.46 -26.75 -4.42
CA ASP A 238 10.60 -26.72 -3.52
C ASP A 238 11.90 -26.93 -4.29
N CYS A 239 12.97 -26.25 -3.87
CA CYS A 239 14.30 -26.52 -4.41
C CYS A 239 14.95 -27.70 -3.69
N PRO A 240 15.92 -28.40 -4.32
CA PRO A 240 16.58 -29.55 -3.70
C PRO A 240 17.27 -29.23 -2.36
N CYS A 241 17.67 -27.97 -2.13
CA CYS A 241 18.29 -27.55 -0.89
C CYS A 241 17.31 -27.44 0.29
N ARG A 242 16.00 -27.28 0.01
CA ARG A 242 14.99 -26.93 1.01
C ARG A 242 14.76 -28.02 2.04
N ASP A 243 14.82 -29.28 1.62
CA ASP A 243 14.54 -30.46 2.46
C ASP A 243 15.79 -31.18 2.97
N ARG A 244 16.97 -30.55 2.81
CA ARG A 244 18.21 -31.04 3.43
C ARG A 244 18.10 -31.01 4.95
N ALA A 245 18.90 -31.86 5.61
CA ALA A 245 19.00 -31.84 7.05
C ALA A 245 19.51 -30.47 7.54
N ALA A 246 19.02 -30.03 8.70
CA ALA A 246 19.45 -28.77 9.30
C ALA A 246 20.98 -28.74 9.55
N SER A 247 21.58 -29.88 9.90
CA SER A 247 23.03 -30.04 10.05
C SER A 247 23.80 -29.68 8.79
N ASP A 248 23.28 -30.06 7.61
CA ASP A 248 23.97 -29.79 6.35
C ASP A 248 23.87 -28.30 6.01
N SER A 249 22.72 -27.66 6.28
CA SER A 249 22.58 -26.20 6.11
C SER A 249 23.43 -25.42 7.11
N LEU A 250 23.62 -25.92 8.34
CA LEU A 250 24.52 -25.32 9.32
C LEU A 250 25.98 -25.44 8.89
N SER A 251 26.37 -26.58 8.30
CA SER A 251 27.69 -26.75 7.71
C SER A 251 27.94 -25.72 6.61
N ASP A 252 26.99 -25.57 5.67
CA ASP A 252 27.11 -24.57 4.61
C ASP A 252 27.12 -23.14 5.18
N TRP A 253 26.31 -22.86 6.20
CA TRP A 253 26.29 -21.56 6.89
C TRP A 253 27.64 -21.20 7.49
N ASN A 254 28.31 -22.16 8.12
CA ASN A 254 29.66 -21.98 8.64
C ASN A 254 30.66 -21.71 7.51
N ALA A 255 30.57 -22.43 6.39
CA ALA A 255 31.40 -22.19 5.20
C ALA A 255 31.15 -20.80 4.58
N MET A 256 29.90 -20.32 4.55
CA MET A 256 29.55 -18.96 4.11
C MET A 256 30.26 -17.90 4.98
N ASN A 257 30.23 -18.06 6.30
CA ASN A 257 30.86 -17.11 7.24
C ASN A 257 32.39 -17.22 7.27
N ALA A 258 32.94 -18.41 7.00
CA ALA A 258 34.38 -18.64 6.91
C ALA A 258 35.00 -18.08 5.61
N GLY A 259 34.17 -17.64 4.66
CA GLY A 259 34.62 -17.11 3.38
C GLY A 259 34.97 -18.19 2.34
N GLU A 260 34.46 -19.41 2.53
CA GLU A 260 34.80 -20.57 1.69
C GLU A 260 33.91 -20.69 0.44
N ILE A 261 32.77 -19.98 0.42
CA ILE A 261 31.79 -19.99 -0.68
C ILE A 261 31.87 -18.66 -1.43
N ALA A 262 31.91 -18.68 -2.77
CA ALA A 262 32.02 -17.45 -3.53
C ALA A 262 30.78 -16.56 -3.41
N GLU A 263 30.94 -15.27 -3.69
CA GLU A 263 29.81 -14.34 -3.72
C GLU A 263 28.79 -14.77 -4.79
N GLY A 264 27.52 -14.88 -4.36
CA GLY A 264 26.42 -15.29 -5.23
C GLY A 264 26.17 -16.79 -5.33
N ASP A 265 27.10 -17.63 -4.83
CA ASP A 265 27.00 -19.09 -4.91
C ASP A 265 26.11 -19.71 -3.83
N ALA A 266 25.81 -18.96 -2.76
CA ALA A 266 24.85 -19.38 -1.74
C ALA A 266 24.10 -18.19 -1.12
N VAL A 267 22.86 -18.47 -0.69
CA VAL A 267 22.04 -17.55 0.11
C VAL A 267 21.33 -18.30 1.22
N VAL A 268 21.11 -17.64 2.36
CA VAL A 268 20.21 -18.17 3.40
C VAL A 268 18.79 -17.75 3.04
N ARG A 269 17.87 -18.71 2.98
CA ARG A 269 16.45 -18.46 2.71
C ARG A 269 15.61 -18.74 3.95
N VAL A 270 14.61 -17.90 4.17
CA VAL A 270 13.56 -18.18 5.17
C VAL A 270 12.61 -19.19 4.58
N LYS A 271 12.36 -20.29 5.28
CA LYS A 271 11.42 -21.33 4.83
C LYS A 271 9.99 -20.85 5.07
N THR A 272 9.23 -20.77 4.01
CA THR A 272 7.84 -20.32 3.95
C THR A 272 7.04 -21.28 3.08
N ASP A 273 5.75 -21.00 2.90
CA ASP A 273 4.90 -21.77 2.00
C ASP A 273 5.13 -21.34 0.53
N MET A 274 5.55 -22.28 -0.30
CA MET A 274 5.79 -22.06 -1.73
C MET A 274 4.50 -21.79 -2.52
N THR A 275 3.32 -21.99 -1.93
CA THR A 275 2.03 -21.73 -2.55
C THR A 275 1.49 -20.33 -2.32
N LEU A 276 2.17 -19.51 -1.49
CA LEU A 276 1.73 -18.15 -1.13
C LEU A 276 1.33 -17.33 -2.36
N PRO A 277 0.21 -16.57 -2.32
CA PRO A 277 -0.26 -15.78 -3.46
C PRO A 277 0.80 -14.79 -3.96
N ASN A 278 1.53 -14.15 -3.05
CA ASN A 278 2.62 -13.24 -3.37
C ASN A 278 3.93 -14.03 -3.61
N PRO A 279 4.46 -14.08 -4.85
CA PRO A 279 5.70 -14.80 -5.14
C PRO A 279 6.93 -14.25 -4.41
N ALA A 280 6.92 -12.99 -4.00
CA ALA A 280 8.05 -12.39 -3.28
C ALA A 280 8.22 -12.94 -1.86
N LEU A 281 7.16 -13.51 -1.27
CA LEU A 281 7.19 -14.10 0.07
C LEU A 281 7.58 -15.58 0.08
N ARG A 282 7.64 -16.22 -1.09
CA ARG A 282 8.03 -17.62 -1.26
C ARG A 282 9.55 -17.74 -1.14
N ASP A 283 9.98 -18.34 -0.04
CA ASP A 283 11.34 -18.67 0.33
C ASP A 283 12.34 -17.55 0.00
N TRP A 284 12.05 -16.37 0.54
CA TRP A 284 12.78 -15.15 0.26
C TRP A 284 14.20 -15.20 0.89
N PRO A 285 15.20 -14.60 0.22
CA PRO A 285 16.57 -14.59 0.72
C PRO A 285 16.70 -13.62 1.91
N ALA A 286 17.13 -14.14 3.07
CA ALA A 286 17.40 -13.35 4.26
C ALA A 286 18.85 -12.86 4.33
N LEU A 287 19.81 -13.71 3.93
CA LEU A 287 21.23 -13.37 3.93
C LEU A 287 21.90 -13.77 2.62
N ARG A 288 22.91 -13.00 2.24
CA ARG A 288 23.75 -13.19 1.05
C ARG A 288 25.22 -12.97 1.42
N ILE A 289 26.11 -13.52 0.61
CA ILE A 289 27.55 -13.29 0.71
C ILE A 289 27.89 -11.99 -0.04
N GLN A 290 28.74 -11.15 0.54
CA GLN A 290 29.35 -10.01 -0.13
C GLN A 290 30.82 -9.91 0.27
N TYR A 291 31.73 -10.03 -0.69
CA TYR A 291 33.15 -9.74 -0.46
C TYR A 291 33.44 -8.31 -0.89
N ALA A 292 32.91 -7.37 -0.12
CA ALA A 292 33.19 -5.96 -0.26
C ALA A 292 33.41 -5.38 1.14
N PRO A 293 34.48 -4.58 1.32
CA PRO A 293 34.77 -3.93 2.61
C PRO A 293 33.69 -2.93 3.00
#